data_AF-A0A9D2GQ13-F1
#
_entry.id   AF-A0A9D2GQ13-F1
#
_cell.length_a   1.000
_cell.length_b   1.000
_cell.length_c   1.000
_cell.angle_alpha   90.00
_cell.angle_beta   90.00
_cell.angle_gamma   90.00
#
_symmetry.space_group_name_H-M   'P 1'
#
loop_
_entity.id
_entity.type
_entity.pdbx_description
1 polymer ?
#
loop_
_entity_poly.entity_id
_entity_poly.type
_entity_poly.pdbx_seq_one_letter_code
_entity_poly.pdbx_strand_id
1 'polypeptide(L)'
;MLNQSTKSVHPFVFQNTIIIFAYNQNFEIMCKSDEFIKGTAAYIYSVLNEKVSLSPLEKRLSDTMPIAVARNFKLYKGGLFDRTVIFALTHDGNAMSPALLKRTFNLIESRCGSPVILVADNIASYNIGRLTAQRLNFIIPRKQMFIPSLLIDLKKARTKGTDIKGVIPPIAQCLLLYHLEVASIDGCGAKALMKIFQVSYSTVNRSLRWLSKNGLVSLEGGKTKEVRFCYFGKERWEKASPLFVSPVE
;
A
#
# COMPACT_ATOMS: atom_id res chain seq x y z
N MET A 1 -19.07 -49.54 -53.75
CA MET A 1 -17.81 -49.96 -53.10
C MET A 1 -17.22 -48.75 -52.39
N LEU A 2 -16.98 -48.85 -51.06
CA LEU A 2 -15.94 -48.18 -50.22
C LEU A 2 -15.81 -46.62 -50.31
N ASN A 3 -15.66 -45.80 -49.26
CA ASN A 3 -15.38 -45.98 -47.83
C ASN A 3 -15.47 -44.60 -47.11
N GLN A 4 -15.88 -44.61 -45.83
CA GLN A 4 -15.38 -43.82 -44.65
C GLN A 4 -15.43 -42.27 -44.66
N SER A 5 -16.20 -41.61 -43.77
CA SER A 5 -16.03 -41.40 -42.31
C SER A 5 -14.95 -40.39 -41.91
N THR A 6 -15.35 -39.21 -41.41
CA THR A 6 -14.78 -38.62 -40.18
C THR A 6 -15.81 -37.75 -39.45
N LYS A 7 -16.32 -38.39 -38.40
CA LYS A 7 -17.00 -37.92 -37.18
C LYS A 7 -16.85 -36.44 -36.82
N SER A 8 -18.01 -35.80 -36.66
CA SER A 8 -18.26 -34.61 -35.86
C SER A 8 -18.07 -34.91 -34.35
N VAL A 9 -16.93 -34.50 -33.79
CA VAL A 9 -16.72 -34.51 -32.33
C VAL A 9 -16.13 -33.18 -31.91
N HIS A 10 -16.89 -32.08 -31.88
CA HIS A 10 -16.37 -30.84 -31.29
C HIS A 10 -17.36 -29.81 -30.67
N PRO A 11 -18.70 -29.96 -30.58
CA PRO A 11 -19.49 -28.94 -29.87
C PRO A 11 -19.45 -29.05 -28.33
N PHE A 12 -19.44 -30.28 -27.80
CA PHE A 12 -19.64 -30.53 -26.35
C PHE A 12 -18.40 -30.24 -25.48
N VAL A 13 -17.19 -30.44 -26.01
CA VAL A 13 -15.94 -30.21 -25.26
C VAL A 13 -15.71 -28.71 -25.04
N PHE A 14 -16.05 -27.87 -26.02
CA PHE A 14 -15.88 -26.41 -25.91
C PHE A 14 -16.85 -25.78 -24.90
N GLN A 15 -18.10 -26.25 -24.80
CA GLN A 15 -19.04 -25.76 -23.78
C GLN A 15 -18.56 -26.08 -22.35
N ASN A 16 -18.01 -27.28 -22.13
CA ASN A 16 -17.44 -27.64 -20.82
C ASN A 16 -16.21 -26.81 -20.47
N THR A 17 -15.32 -26.50 -21.42
CA THR A 17 -14.14 -25.66 -21.14
C THR A 17 -14.53 -24.22 -20.80
N ILE A 18 -15.54 -23.64 -21.47
CA ILE A 18 -16.04 -22.29 -21.15
C ILE A 18 -16.70 -22.27 -19.77
N ILE A 19 -17.50 -23.28 -19.43
CA ILE A 19 -18.12 -23.40 -18.10
C ILE A 19 -17.05 -23.58 -17.02
N ILE A 20 -16.04 -24.43 -17.23
CA ILE A 20 -14.94 -24.64 -16.29
C ILE A 20 -14.09 -23.36 -16.16
N PHE A 21 -13.84 -22.63 -17.25
CA PHE A 21 -13.10 -21.37 -17.19
C PHE A 21 -13.89 -20.27 -16.46
N ALA A 22 -15.19 -20.15 -16.71
CA ALA A 22 -16.07 -19.24 -15.99
C ALA A 22 -16.22 -19.63 -14.51
N TYR A 23 -16.27 -20.93 -14.21
CA TYR A 23 -16.32 -21.44 -12.84
C TYR A 23 -15.00 -21.19 -12.11
N ASN A 24 -13.85 -21.44 -12.76
CA ASN A 24 -12.53 -21.18 -12.20
C ASN A 24 -12.26 -19.68 -12.02
N GLN A 25 -12.64 -18.82 -12.97
CA GLN A 25 -12.60 -17.37 -12.82
C GLN A 25 -13.47 -16.91 -11.64
N ASN A 26 -14.70 -17.41 -11.53
CA ASN A 26 -15.58 -17.10 -10.41
C ASN A 26 -15.01 -17.61 -9.08
N PHE A 27 -14.38 -18.79 -9.04
CA PHE A 27 -13.77 -19.37 -7.86
C PHE A 27 -12.51 -18.61 -7.43
N GLU A 28 -11.70 -18.15 -8.38
CA GLU A 28 -10.49 -17.35 -8.13
C GLU A 28 -10.85 -15.94 -7.64
N ILE A 29 -11.91 -15.33 -8.20
CA ILE A 29 -12.46 -14.05 -7.74
C ILE A 29 -13.13 -14.21 -6.36
N MET A 30 -13.80 -15.33 -6.09
CA MET A 30 -14.39 -15.65 -4.78
C MET A 30 -13.29 -15.82 -3.72
N CYS A 31 -12.25 -16.63 -3.99
CA CYS A 31 -11.14 -16.85 -3.06
C CYS A 31 -10.41 -15.56 -2.70
N LYS A 32 -10.09 -14.69 -3.67
CA LYS A 32 -9.44 -13.40 -3.41
C LYS A 32 -10.33 -12.46 -2.61
N SER A 33 -11.64 -12.43 -2.89
CA SER A 33 -12.57 -11.59 -2.13
C SER A 33 -12.80 -12.09 -0.70
N ASP A 34 -12.87 -13.41 -0.51
CA ASP A 34 -13.05 -14.03 0.81
C ASP A 34 -11.80 -13.86 1.68
N GLU A 35 -10.61 -13.96 1.09
CA GLU A 35 -9.34 -13.67 1.77
C GLU A 35 -9.22 -12.19 2.17
N PHE A 36 -9.65 -11.26 1.30
CA PHE A 36 -9.65 -9.83 1.60
C PHE A 36 -10.66 -9.45 2.72
N ILE A 37 -11.83 -10.08 2.73
CA ILE A 37 -12.85 -9.95 3.78
C ILE A 37 -12.31 -10.49 5.11
N LYS A 38 -11.75 -11.71 5.10
CA LYS A 38 -11.12 -12.34 6.27
C LYS A 38 -9.97 -11.49 6.81
N GLY A 39 -9.12 -10.95 5.92
CA GLY A 39 -8.02 -10.07 6.28
C GLY A 39 -8.49 -8.76 6.92
N THR A 40 -9.61 -8.20 6.44
CA THR A 40 -10.22 -7.00 7.02
C THR A 40 -10.82 -7.29 8.40
N ALA A 41 -11.58 -8.37 8.54
CA ALA A 41 -12.17 -8.76 9.82
C ALA A 41 -11.08 -9.08 10.87
N ALA A 42 -10.03 -9.81 10.47
CA ALA A 42 -8.88 -10.11 11.33
C ALA A 42 -8.13 -8.84 11.75
N TYR A 43 -7.98 -7.87 10.85
CA TYR A 43 -7.37 -6.59 11.19
C TYR A 43 -8.20 -5.83 12.21
N ILE A 44 -9.52 -5.72 12.00
CA ILE A 44 -10.42 -5.04 12.95
C ILE A 44 -10.35 -5.72 14.32
N TYR A 45 -10.42 -7.05 14.37
CA TYR A 45 -10.28 -7.80 15.62
C TYR A 45 -8.91 -7.55 16.29
N SER A 46 -7.81 -7.54 15.53
CA SER A 46 -6.46 -7.36 16.10
C SER A 46 -6.24 -5.99 16.75
N VAL A 47 -6.94 -4.96 16.27
CA VAL A 47 -6.73 -3.58 16.73
C VAL A 47 -7.82 -3.10 17.69
N LEU A 48 -9.06 -3.52 17.48
CA LEU A 48 -10.21 -3.09 18.27
C LEU A 48 -10.72 -4.17 19.23
N ASN A 49 -10.22 -5.40 19.15
CA ASN A 49 -10.74 -6.59 19.84
C ASN A 49 -12.25 -6.86 19.59
N GLU A 50 -12.75 -6.34 18.46
CA GLU A 50 -14.16 -6.42 18.08
C GLU A 50 -14.36 -7.48 16.99
N LYS A 51 -15.32 -8.38 17.19
CA LYS A 51 -15.68 -9.39 16.19
C LYS A 51 -16.66 -8.79 15.18
N VAL A 52 -16.19 -8.56 13.96
CA VAL A 52 -17.02 -8.06 12.86
C VAL A 52 -17.45 -9.20 11.95
N SER A 53 -18.76 -9.39 11.80
CA SER A 53 -19.33 -10.21 10.74
C SER A 53 -19.59 -9.35 9.49
N LEU A 54 -19.13 -9.82 8.34
CA LEU A 54 -19.30 -9.15 7.05
C LEU A 54 -20.24 -10.00 6.20
N SER A 55 -21.48 -9.55 6.00
CA SER A 55 -22.44 -10.20 5.12
C SER A 55 -22.67 -9.38 3.86
N PRO A 56 -22.87 -9.99 2.69
CA PRO A 56 -23.23 -9.24 1.48
C PRO A 56 -24.47 -8.37 1.71
N LEU A 57 -24.49 -7.17 1.13
CA LEU A 57 -25.65 -6.28 1.22
C LEU A 57 -26.90 -6.98 0.66
N GLU A 58 -28.05 -6.80 1.32
CA GLU A 58 -29.32 -7.39 0.88
C GLU A 58 -29.61 -7.04 -0.59
N LYS A 59 -30.05 -8.04 -1.38
CA LYS A 59 -30.26 -7.90 -2.83
C LYS A 59 -31.13 -6.69 -3.19
N ARG A 60 -32.19 -6.44 -2.43
CA ARG A 60 -33.11 -5.29 -2.65
C ARG A 60 -32.40 -3.94 -2.58
N LEU A 61 -31.45 -3.78 -1.66
CA LEU A 61 -30.67 -2.54 -1.52
C LEU A 61 -29.55 -2.49 -2.57
N SER A 62 -28.92 -3.64 -2.86
CA SER A 62 -27.90 -3.73 -3.91
C SER A 62 -28.44 -3.38 -5.29
N ASP A 63 -29.66 -3.79 -5.64
CA ASP A 63 -30.28 -3.56 -6.95
C ASP A 63 -30.69 -2.09 -7.15
N THR A 64 -30.88 -1.34 -6.06
CA THR A 64 -31.14 0.11 -6.11
C THR A 64 -29.88 0.97 -6.25
N MET A 65 -28.69 0.36 -6.17
CA MET A 65 -27.43 1.11 -6.28
C MET A 65 -27.15 1.48 -7.74
N PRO A 66 -26.61 2.68 -8.01
CA PRO A 66 -26.17 3.03 -9.35
C PRO A 66 -25.10 2.06 -9.85
N ILE A 67 -25.13 1.76 -11.16
CA ILE A 67 -24.19 0.85 -11.82
C ILE A 67 -22.73 1.22 -11.54
N ALA A 68 -22.42 2.51 -11.45
CA ALA A 68 -21.08 3.00 -11.13
C ALA A 68 -20.58 2.54 -9.74
N VAL A 69 -21.48 2.40 -8.75
CA VAL A 69 -21.14 1.90 -7.42
C VAL A 69 -20.90 0.40 -7.46
N ALA A 70 -21.81 -0.35 -8.08
CA ALA A 70 -21.73 -1.80 -8.19
C ALA A 70 -20.47 -2.27 -8.96
N ARG A 71 -20.00 -1.47 -9.93
CA ARG A 71 -18.76 -1.75 -10.66
C ARG A 71 -17.49 -1.48 -9.86
N ASN A 72 -17.50 -0.47 -8.99
CA ASN A 72 -16.30 0.02 -8.32
C ASN A 72 -16.12 -0.56 -6.91
N PHE A 73 -17.20 -1.02 -6.28
CA PHE A 73 -17.19 -1.50 -4.90
C PHE A 73 -18.02 -2.77 -4.73
N LYS A 74 -17.48 -3.71 -3.95
CA LYS A 74 -18.30 -4.78 -3.36
C LYS A 74 -18.79 -4.32 -2.00
N LEU A 75 -20.11 -4.27 -1.81
CA LEU A 75 -20.75 -3.74 -0.60
C LEU A 75 -21.10 -4.88 0.37
N TYR A 76 -20.65 -4.74 1.62
CA TYR A 76 -20.94 -5.65 2.70
C TYR A 76 -21.53 -4.88 3.88
N LYS A 77 -22.50 -5.47 4.57
CA LYS A 77 -23.04 -4.98 5.84
C LYS A 77 -22.29 -5.66 6.98
N GLY A 78 -21.99 -4.91 8.03
CA GLY A 78 -21.44 -5.48 9.26
C GLY A 78 -21.73 -4.62 10.49
N GLY A 79 -21.40 -5.16 11.65
CA GLY A 79 -21.51 -4.46 12.94
C GLY A 79 -20.14 -4.00 13.45
N LEU A 80 -20.07 -2.78 13.96
CA LEU A 80 -18.87 -2.25 14.61
C LEU A 80 -19.31 -1.41 15.83
N PHE A 81 -18.96 -1.82 17.05
CA PHE A 81 -19.35 -1.16 18.31
C PHE A 81 -20.86 -0.89 18.39
N ASP A 82 -21.66 -1.94 18.21
CA ASP A 82 -23.14 -1.92 18.21
C ASP A 82 -23.78 -1.00 17.15
N ARG A 83 -23.00 -0.52 16.17
CA ARG A 83 -23.50 0.25 15.03
C ARG A 83 -23.44 -0.57 13.76
N THR A 84 -24.51 -0.51 12.98
CA THR A 84 -24.52 -1.04 11.62
C THR A 84 -23.70 -0.13 10.72
N VAL A 85 -22.77 -0.70 9.98
CA VAL A 85 -21.91 0.01 9.02
C VAL A 85 -21.88 -0.74 7.69
N ILE A 86 -21.60 -0.01 6.61
CA ILE A 86 -21.46 -0.57 5.27
C ILE A 86 -20.00 -0.51 4.85
N PHE A 87 -19.40 -1.66 4.56
CA PHE A 87 -18.05 -1.77 4.06
C PHE A 87 -18.07 -1.78 2.53
N ALA A 88 -17.41 -0.79 1.92
CA ALA A 88 -17.21 -0.69 0.49
C ALA A 88 -15.79 -1.18 0.14
N LEU A 89 -15.69 -2.44 -0.30
CA LEU A 89 -14.43 -3.10 -0.60
C LEU A 89 -13.99 -2.81 -2.03
N THR A 90 -12.72 -2.43 -2.19
CA THR A 90 -12.06 -2.27 -3.48
C THR A 90 -10.57 -2.63 -3.39
N HIS A 91 -10.00 -3.19 -4.45
CA HIS A 91 -8.57 -3.46 -4.51
C HIS A 91 -7.75 -2.19 -4.87
N ASP A 92 -8.36 -1.24 -5.60
CA ASP A 92 -7.72 0.02 -5.95
C ASP A 92 -8.38 1.21 -5.21
N GLY A 93 -7.79 1.56 -4.07
CA GLY A 93 -8.21 2.72 -3.28
C GLY A 93 -7.92 4.08 -3.91
N ASN A 94 -7.31 4.14 -5.10
CA ASN A 94 -7.01 5.39 -5.81
C ASN A 94 -7.81 5.55 -7.12
N ALA A 95 -8.62 4.56 -7.49
CA ALA A 95 -9.41 4.57 -8.73
C ALA A 95 -10.36 5.78 -8.84
N MET A 96 -10.78 6.33 -7.70
CA MET A 96 -11.65 7.50 -7.64
C MET A 96 -11.02 8.66 -6.88
N SER A 97 -11.29 9.88 -7.35
CA SER A 97 -10.91 11.08 -6.60
C SER A 97 -11.66 11.13 -5.25
N PRO A 98 -11.04 11.67 -4.18
CA PRO A 98 -11.70 11.81 -2.88
C PRO A 98 -13.06 12.51 -2.93
N ALA A 99 -13.19 13.57 -3.76
CA ALA A 99 -14.43 14.31 -3.91
C ALA A 99 -15.55 13.47 -4.54
N LEU A 100 -15.24 12.66 -5.55
CA LEU A 100 -16.19 11.74 -6.16
C LEU A 100 -16.57 10.63 -5.17
N LEU A 101 -15.57 10.08 -4.47
CA LEU A 101 -15.79 9.07 -3.43
C LEU A 101 -16.74 9.57 -2.34
N LYS A 102 -16.58 10.81 -1.89
CA LYS A 102 -17.50 11.42 -0.93
C LYS A 102 -18.94 11.50 -1.43
N ARG A 103 -19.14 11.94 -2.68
CA ARG A 103 -20.48 11.98 -3.28
C ARG A 103 -21.09 10.59 -3.37
N THR A 104 -20.30 9.60 -3.78
CA THR A 104 -20.72 8.20 -3.85
C THR A 104 -21.07 7.65 -2.46
N PHE A 105 -20.28 7.95 -1.44
CA PHE A 105 -20.53 7.46 -0.08
C PHE A 105 -21.78 8.09 0.51
N ASN A 106 -21.97 9.41 0.37
CA ASN A 106 -23.21 10.07 0.79
C ASN A 106 -24.44 9.44 0.12
N LEU A 107 -24.34 9.06 -1.16
CA LEU A 107 -25.42 8.38 -1.87
C LEU A 107 -25.71 7.00 -1.28
N ILE A 108 -24.68 6.20 -1.00
CA ILE A 108 -24.87 4.88 -0.37
C ILE A 108 -25.42 5.04 1.06
N GLU A 109 -24.91 5.99 1.84
CA GLU A 109 -25.36 6.28 3.22
C GLU A 109 -26.83 6.70 3.25
N SER A 110 -27.27 7.58 2.35
CA SER A 110 -28.68 7.99 2.26
C SER A 110 -29.64 6.85 1.88
N ARG A 111 -29.15 5.82 1.18
CA ARG A 111 -29.95 4.64 0.80
C ARG A 111 -29.95 3.56 1.88
N CYS A 112 -28.82 3.33 2.52
CA CYS A 112 -28.64 2.27 3.52
C CYS A 112 -28.93 2.73 4.95
N GLY A 113 -29.00 4.04 5.21
CA GLY A 113 -29.20 4.61 6.55
C GLY A 113 -28.06 4.30 7.52
N SER A 114 -26.88 3.96 7.02
CA SER A 114 -25.72 3.52 7.81
C SER A 114 -24.44 4.10 7.22
N PRO A 115 -23.44 4.47 8.05
CA PRO A 115 -22.20 5.06 7.58
C PRO A 115 -21.41 4.08 6.70
N VAL A 116 -20.75 4.61 5.68
CA VAL A 116 -19.98 3.81 4.72
C VAL A 116 -18.49 3.94 5.03
N ILE A 117 -17.79 2.81 4.99
CA ILE A 117 -16.37 2.67 5.27
C ILE A 117 -15.69 2.10 4.03
N LEU A 118 -14.74 2.86 3.45
CA LEU A 118 -13.89 2.35 2.38
C LEU A 118 -12.94 1.29 2.95
N VAL A 119 -12.84 0.14 2.32
CA VAL A 119 -11.80 -0.85 2.62
C VAL A 119 -10.97 -1.06 1.36
N ALA A 120 -9.68 -0.72 1.42
CA ALA A 120 -8.79 -0.85 0.28
C ALA A 120 -7.43 -1.45 0.68
N ASP A 121 -6.87 -2.30 -0.19
CA ASP A 121 -5.55 -2.91 0.01
C ASP A 121 -4.45 -1.85 0.20
N ASN A 122 -4.51 -0.81 -0.62
CA ASN A 122 -3.57 0.29 -0.54
C ASN A 122 -4.21 1.60 -1.00
N ILE A 123 -3.86 2.67 -0.29
CA ILE A 123 -4.17 4.04 -0.65
C ILE A 123 -2.86 4.80 -0.67
N ALA A 124 -2.63 5.56 -1.75
CA ALA A 124 -1.42 6.34 -1.87
C ALA A 124 -1.32 7.39 -0.76
N SER A 125 -0.12 7.62 -0.24
CA SER A 125 0.11 8.49 0.92
C SER A 125 -0.45 9.91 0.73
N TYR A 126 -0.42 10.44 -0.50
CA TYR A 126 -0.97 11.76 -0.81
C TYR A 126 -2.50 11.80 -0.76
N ASN A 127 -3.17 10.68 -1.05
CA ASN A 127 -4.64 10.56 -0.98
C ASN A 127 -5.12 10.38 0.46
N ILE A 128 -4.35 9.69 1.33
CA ILE A 128 -4.70 9.53 2.75
C ILE A 128 -4.98 10.89 3.41
N GLY A 129 -4.12 11.89 3.19
CA GLY A 129 -4.32 13.24 3.73
C GLY A 129 -5.61 13.90 3.22
N ARG A 130 -5.93 13.73 1.94
CA ARG A 130 -7.14 14.27 1.32
C ARG A 130 -8.41 13.59 1.83
N LEU A 131 -8.41 12.27 1.98
CA LEU A 131 -9.52 11.49 2.57
C LEU A 131 -9.76 11.91 4.02
N THR A 132 -8.68 12.09 4.79
CA THR A 132 -8.73 12.56 6.18
C THR A 132 -9.33 13.96 6.26
N ALA A 133 -8.88 14.90 5.43
CA ALA A 133 -9.40 16.27 5.37
C ALA A 133 -10.90 16.32 5.01
N GLN A 134 -11.36 15.40 4.17
CA GLN A 134 -12.76 15.28 3.78
C GLN A 134 -13.63 14.51 4.80
N ARG A 135 -13.02 13.99 5.88
CA ARG A 135 -13.63 13.15 6.91
C ARG A 135 -14.29 11.88 6.37
N LEU A 136 -13.66 11.25 5.38
CA LEU A 136 -14.14 9.98 4.85
C LEU A 136 -13.67 8.81 5.73
N ASN A 137 -14.56 7.86 5.99
CA ASN A 137 -14.22 6.66 6.73
C ASN A 137 -13.45 5.70 5.80
N PHE A 138 -12.27 5.25 6.24
CA PHE A 138 -11.48 4.27 5.50
C PHE A 138 -10.70 3.33 6.42
N ILE A 139 -10.46 2.12 5.92
CA ILE A 139 -9.62 1.09 6.49
C ILE A 139 -8.63 0.66 5.42
N ILE A 140 -7.35 0.72 5.76
CA ILE A 140 -6.26 0.09 5.02
C ILE A 140 -5.74 -1.02 5.93
N PRO A 141 -6.13 -2.29 5.68
CA PRO A 141 -5.72 -3.41 6.52
C PRO A 141 -4.21 -3.40 6.80
N ARG A 142 -3.82 -3.67 8.05
CA ARG A 142 -2.43 -3.71 8.54
C ARG A 142 -1.67 -2.38 8.53
N LYS A 143 -2.28 -1.26 8.13
CA LYS A 143 -1.62 0.04 7.98
C LYS A 143 -2.29 1.17 8.76
N GLN A 144 -3.58 1.40 8.53
CA GLN A 144 -4.28 2.55 9.08
C GLN A 144 -5.79 2.34 9.06
N MET A 145 -6.48 2.80 10.10
CA MET A 145 -7.92 2.86 10.20
C MET A 145 -8.32 4.27 10.64
N PHE A 146 -9.17 4.92 9.86
CA PHE A 146 -9.67 6.26 10.16
C PHE A 146 -11.18 6.27 9.91
N ILE A 147 -11.97 6.24 10.98
CA ILE A 147 -13.43 6.20 10.92
C ILE A 147 -13.94 7.35 11.79
N PRO A 148 -13.92 8.60 11.28
CA PRO A 148 -14.34 9.77 12.04
C PRO A 148 -15.80 9.71 12.49
N SER A 149 -16.68 9.01 11.75
CA SER A 149 -18.08 8.80 12.15
C SER A 149 -18.23 8.00 13.45
N LEU A 150 -17.19 7.24 13.83
CA LEU A 150 -17.09 6.45 15.06
C LEU A 150 -15.98 6.94 16.00
N LEU A 151 -15.37 8.10 15.71
CA LEU A 151 -14.26 8.68 16.48
C LEU A 151 -13.00 7.80 16.56
N ILE A 152 -12.76 6.97 15.54
CA ILE A 152 -11.59 6.08 15.49
C ILE A 152 -10.51 6.70 14.59
N ASP A 153 -9.31 6.91 15.13
CA ASP A 153 -8.10 7.22 14.36
C ASP A 153 -6.92 6.37 14.85
N LEU A 154 -6.64 5.30 14.11
CA LEU A 154 -5.62 4.32 14.42
C LEU A 154 -4.63 4.25 13.28
N LYS A 155 -3.40 4.63 13.59
CA LYS A 155 -2.28 4.64 12.64
C LYS A 155 -1.25 3.66 13.14
N LYS A 156 -0.73 2.81 12.25
CA LYS A 156 0.49 2.08 12.57
C LYS A 156 1.57 3.11 12.92
N ALA A 157 2.15 2.99 14.11
CA ALA A 157 3.26 3.84 14.51
C ALA A 157 4.33 3.74 13.43
N ARG A 158 4.76 4.89 12.89
CA ARG A 158 5.96 4.92 12.05
C ARG A 158 7.11 4.51 12.96
N THR A 159 7.58 3.28 12.84
CA THR A 159 8.82 2.85 13.48
C THR A 159 9.95 3.66 12.85
N LYS A 160 10.29 4.80 13.48
CA LYS A 160 11.50 5.54 13.15
C LYS A 160 12.68 4.61 13.46
N GLY A 161 13.46 4.24 12.44
CA GLY A 161 14.73 3.51 12.64
C GLY A 161 14.75 2.02 12.32
N THR A 162 13.65 1.38 11.92
CA THR A 162 13.66 -0.02 11.41
C THR A 162 14.06 -0.12 9.94
N ASP A 163 14.16 1.00 9.23
CA ASP A 163 14.67 1.10 7.86
C ASP A 163 16.20 1.01 7.78
N ILE A 164 16.89 1.18 8.90
CA ILE A 164 18.34 1.08 9.01
C ILE A 164 18.67 -0.31 9.56
N LYS A 165 18.83 -1.28 8.64
CA LYS A 165 19.42 -2.59 8.93
C LYS A 165 20.88 -2.41 9.38
N GLY A 166 21.46 -3.42 10.04
CA GLY A 166 22.88 -3.42 10.40
C GLY A 166 23.81 -3.40 9.17
N VAL A 167 23.34 -3.92 8.03
CA VAL A 167 24.09 -3.94 6.76
C VAL A 167 23.99 -2.59 6.04
N ILE A 168 25.10 -2.16 5.44
CA ILE A 168 25.17 -0.93 4.63
C ILE A 168 24.25 -1.01 3.39
N PRO A 169 23.40 0.00 3.14
CA PRO A 169 22.66 0.10 1.88
C PRO A 169 23.62 0.28 0.69
N PRO A 170 23.35 -0.31 -0.49
CA PRO A 170 24.23 -0.19 -1.65
C PRO A 170 24.54 1.27 -2.02
N ILE A 171 23.51 2.13 -2.01
CA ILE A 171 23.70 3.57 -2.29
C ILE A 171 24.48 4.28 -1.19
N ALA A 172 24.42 3.84 0.07
CA ALA A 172 25.26 4.40 1.13
C ALA A 172 26.74 4.08 0.89
N GLN A 173 27.04 2.85 0.46
CA GLN A 173 28.39 2.44 0.06
C GLN A 173 28.87 3.22 -1.18
N CYS A 174 28.03 3.35 -2.21
CA CYS A 174 28.35 4.16 -3.39
C CYS A 174 28.63 5.63 -3.05
N LEU A 175 27.86 6.23 -2.14
CA LEU A 175 28.09 7.61 -1.70
C LEU A 175 29.47 7.78 -1.03
N LEU A 176 29.87 6.83 -0.18
CA LEU A 176 31.18 6.84 0.45
C LEU A 176 32.30 6.64 -0.56
N LEU A 177 32.19 5.65 -1.44
CA LEU A 177 33.20 5.38 -2.48
C LEU A 177 33.34 6.55 -3.44
N TYR A 178 32.24 7.14 -3.89
CA TYR A 178 32.26 8.33 -4.74
C TYR A 178 32.94 9.52 -4.04
N HIS A 179 32.69 9.69 -2.74
CA HIS A 179 33.35 10.74 -1.95
C HIS A 179 34.87 10.56 -1.85
N LEU A 180 35.33 9.31 -1.78
CA LEU A 180 36.73 8.96 -1.64
C LEU A 180 37.47 9.01 -2.99
N GLU A 181 36.85 8.52 -4.05
CA GLU A 181 37.52 8.24 -5.33
C GLU A 181 37.25 9.29 -6.42
N VAL A 182 36.10 9.96 -6.38
CA VAL A 182 35.64 10.79 -7.51
C VAL A 182 35.52 12.26 -7.15
N ALA A 183 34.65 12.61 -6.22
CA ALA A 183 34.40 14.00 -5.87
C ALA A 183 33.81 14.15 -4.46
N SER A 184 34.12 15.27 -3.80
CA SER A 184 33.57 15.54 -2.48
C SER A 184 32.05 15.67 -2.53
N ILE A 185 31.33 14.93 -1.66
CA ILE A 185 29.90 15.13 -1.42
C ILE A 185 29.64 15.96 -0.15
N ASP A 186 30.70 16.45 0.47
CA ASP A 186 30.59 17.36 1.61
C ASP A 186 29.92 18.67 1.16
N GLY A 187 28.96 19.16 1.95
CA GLY A 187 28.08 20.27 1.60
C GLY A 187 26.96 19.92 0.62
N CYS A 188 26.88 18.69 0.10
CA CYS A 188 25.82 18.34 -0.84
C CYS A 188 24.50 18.05 -0.13
N GLY A 189 23.40 18.57 -0.68
CA GLY A 189 22.05 18.20 -0.26
C GLY A 189 21.53 16.95 -0.97
N ALA A 190 20.54 16.27 -0.36
CA ALA A 190 19.96 15.04 -0.92
C ALA A 190 19.41 15.18 -2.36
N LYS A 191 18.98 16.38 -2.78
CA LYS A 191 18.52 16.65 -4.16
C LYS A 191 19.66 16.66 -5.18
N ALA A 192 20.86 17.11 -4.79
CA ALA A 192 22.03 17.09 -5.67
C ALA A 192 22.50 15.65 -5.88
N LEU A 193 22.61 14.90 -4.80
CA LEU A 193 22.96 13.47 -4.82
C LEU A 193 21.96 12.63 -5.63
N MET A 194 20.66 12.95 -5.56
CA MET A 194 19.64 12.31 -6.38
C MET A 194 19.96 12.41 -7.89
N LYS A 195 20.44 13.58 -8.34
CA LYS A 195 20.80 13.81 -9.75
C LYS A 195 22.09 13.09 -10.13
N ILE A 196 23.09 13.09 -9.26
CA ILE A 196 24.39 12.44 -9.51
C ILE A 196 24.23 10.92 -9.62
N PHE A 197 23.52 10.32 -8.67
CA PHE A 197 23.38 8.86 -8.59
C PHE A 197 22.16 8.31 -9.33
N GLN A 198 21.32 9.19 -9.92
CA GLN A 198 20.10 8.84 -10.66
C GLN A 198 19.15 7.90 -9.88
N VAL A 199 19.09 8.05 -8.56
CA VAL A 199 18.20 7.28 -7.67
C VAL A 199 17.14 8.17 -7.06
N SER A 200 16.09 7.57 -6.49
CA SER A 200 15.02 8.34 -5.85
C SER A 200 15.48 9.14 -4.61
N TYR A 201 14.82 10.26 -4.32
CA TYR A 201 15.08 11.09 -3.13
C TYR A 201 14.93 10.31 -1.81
N SER A 202 14.02 9.34 -1.75
CA SER A 202 13.84 8.49 -0.56
C SER A 202 15.00 7.51 -0.39
N THR A 203 15.55 6.98 -1.49
CA THR A 203 16.75 6.12 -1.47
C THR A 203 17.95 6.90 -0.93
N VAL A 204 18.21 8.11 -1.45
CA VAL A 204 19.32 8.96 -0.96
C VAL A 204 19.14 9.26 0.53
N ASN A 205 17.96 9.71 0.96
CA ASN A 205 17.74 10.03 2.37
C ASN A 205 17.88 8.82 3.30
N ARG A 206 17.49 7.63 2.84
CA ARG A 206 17.70 6.40 3.61
C ARG A 206 19.19 6.14 3.80
N SER A 207 19.99 6.27 2.73
CA SER A 207 21.43 6.11 2.78
C SER A 207 22.09 7.15 3.69
N LEU A 208 21.73 8.43 3.57
CA LEU A 208 22.27 9.50 4.42
C LEU A 208 21.92 9.31 5.89
N ARG A 209 20.69 8.88 6.21
CA ARG A 209 20.31 8.52 7.58
C ARG A 209 21.11 7.34 8.11
N TRP A 210 21.38 6.33 7.28
CA TRP A 210 22.20 5.19 7.65
C TRP A 210 23.63 5.61 7.97
N LEU A 211 24.25 6.42 7.10
CA LEU A 211 25.60 6.96 7.30
C LEU A 211 25.68 7.79 8.59
N SER A 212 24.66 8.62 8.83
CA SER A 212 24.62 9.47 10.01
C SER A 212 24.44 8.69 11.31
N LYS A 213 23.60 7.65 11.30
CA LYS A 213 23.42 6.76 12.46
C LYS A 213 24.70 5.97 12.79
N ASN A 214 25.52 5.65 11.79
CA ASN A 214 26.81 4.99 11.97
C ASN A 214 27.97 5.98 12.20
N GLY A 215 27.67 7.27 12.43
CA GLY A 215 28.65 8.28 12.80
C GLY A 215 29.59 8.72 11.68
N LEU A 216 29.36 8.33 10.42
CA LEU A 216 30.23 8.67 9.29
C LEU A 216 29.99 10.10 8.78
N VAL A 217 28.75 10.59 8.89
CA VAL A 217 28.35 11.94 8.46
C VAL A 217 27.42 12.61 9.46
N SER A 218 27.51 13.92 9.63
CA SER A 218 26.45 14.76 10.19
C SER A 218 25.56 15.29 9.06
N LEU A 219 24.28 15.55 9.40
CA LEU A 219 23.33 16.18 8.48
C LEU A 219 22.94 17.54 9.06
N GLU A 220 23.59 18.58 8.56
CA GLU A 220 23.49 19.96 9.07
C GLU A 220 22.54 20.80 8.20
N GLY A 221 21.96 21.85 8.79
CA GLY A 221 21.05 22.77 8.09
C GLY A 221 19.57 22.67 8.50
N GLY A 222 18.78 23.62 7.99
CA GLY A 222 17.36 23.81 8.32
C GLY A 222 16.41 23.03 7.41
N LYS A 223 15.77 23.73 6.45
CA LYS A 223 14.79 23.11 5.51
C LYS A 223 15.41 22.08 4.57
N THR A 224 16.68 22.27 4.20
CA THR A 224 17.47 21.32 3.42
C THR A 224 18.69 20.95 4.24
N LYS A 225 18.89 19.65 4.44
CA LYS A 225 20.07 19.14 5.13
C LYS A 225 21.19 18.91 4.13
N GLU A 226 22.38 19.35 4.50
CA GLU A 226 23.63 19.14 3.79
C GLU A 226 24.44 18.05 4.51
N VAL A 227 25.15 17.25 3.72
CA VAL A 227 26.03 16.22 4.24
C VAL A 227 27.31 16.86 4.72
N ARG A 228 27.75 16.50 5.93
CA ARG A 228 29.03 16.94 6.50
C ARG A 228 29.78 15.72 7.00
N PHE A 229 31.01 15.51 6.57
CA PHE A 229 31.77 14.35 7.05
C PHE A 229 32.34 14.60 8.43
N CYS A 230 32.22 13.61 9.30
CA CYS A 230 32.76 13.70 10.66
C CYS A 230 34.29 13.53 10.70
N TYR A 231 34.88 12.91 9.66
CA TYR A 231 36.28 12.50 9.63
C TYR A 231 36.95 12.90 8.31
N PHE A 232 38.28 13.06 8.35
CA PHE A 232 39.10 13.48 7.21
C PHE A 232 40.17 12.43 6.87
N GLY A 233 40.55 12.37 5.59
CA GLY A 233 41.67 11.54 5.12
C GLY A 233 41.57 10.06 5.53
N LYS A 234 42.68 9.52 6.06
CA LYS A 234 42.83 8.11 6.42
C LYS A 234 41.86 7.64 7.53
N GLU A 235 41.56 8.51 8.49
CA GLU A 235 40.65 8.21 9.60
C GLU A 235 39.23 7.88 9.10
N ARG A 236 38.79 8.57 8.04
CA ARG A 236 37.51 8.28 7.38
C ARG A 236 37.46 6.87 6.80
N TRP A 237 38.54 6.45 6.14
CA TRP A 237 38.64 5.11 5.58
C TRP A 237 38.64 4.04 6.67
N GLU A 238 39.40 4.25 7.74
CA GLU A 238 39.48 3.31 8.88
C GLU A 238 38.12 3.11 9.56
N LYS A 239 37.29 4.17 9.63
CA LYS A 239 35.92 4.08 10.16
C LYS A 239 34.90 3.50 9.18
N ALA A 240 35.06 3.72 7.88
CA ALA A 240 34.11 3.25 6.86
C ALA A 240 34.37 1.81 6.40
N SER A 241 35.64 1.41 6.30
CA SER A 241 36.07 0.11 5.74
C SER A 241 35.42 -1.11 6.42
N PRO A 242 35.29 -1.18 7.75
CA PRO A 242 34.64 -2.32 8.43
C PRO A 242 33.14 -2.47 8.11
N LEU A 243 32.51 -1.42 7.57
CA LEU A 243 31.09 -1.40 7.24
C LEU A 243 30.81 -1.77 5.78
N PHE A 244 31.84 -1.83 4.93
CA PHE A 244 31.68 -2.18 3.53
C PHE A 244 31.40 -3.67 3.35
N VAL A 245 30.55 -3.97 2.37
CA VAL A 245 30.25 -5.32 1.94
C VAL A 245 30.80 -5.51 0.54
N SER A 246 31.34 -6.70 0.24
CA SER A 246 31.74 -7.07 -1.11
C SER A 246 30.53 -6.88 -2.05
N PRO A 247 30.65 -6.11 -3.15
CA PRO A 247 29.57 -5.97 -4.11
C PRO A 247 29.38 -7.22 -4.98
N VAL A 248 30.27 -8.21 -4.85
CA VAL A 248 30.22 -9.49 -5.54
C VAL A 248 29.64 -10.53 -4.59
N GLU A 249 28.37 -10.88 -4.82
CA GLU A 249 27.78 -12.20 -4.49
C GLU A 249 27.72 -13.01 -5.79
#